data_AF-A0A7K1AZ05-F1
#
_entry.id   AF-A0A7K1AZ05-F1
#
_cell.length_a   1.000
_cell.length_b   1.000
_cell.length_c   1.000
_cell.angle_alpha   90.00
_cell.angle_beta   90.00
_cell.angle_gamma   90.00
#
_symmetry.space_group_name_H-M   'P 1'
#
loop_
_entity.id
_entity.type
_entity.pdbx_description
1 polymer ?
#
loop_
_entity_poly.entity_id
_entity_poly.type
_entity_poly.pdbx_seq_one_letter_code
_entity_poly.pdbx_strand_id
1 'polypeptide(L)'
;MTAQREWYEKDYYAVLGVAQDAEPKEITKVYRKLARQSHPDARPGDAAAEERFKEISTAYDVLSDEKKRREYDEVRRLGPMGGGLGGNH
;
A
#
# COMPACT_ATOMS: atom_id res chain seq x y z
N MET A 1 -13.48 1.84 10.26
CA MET A 1 -13.05 0.44 9.98
C MET A 1 -13.12 0.14 8.47
N THR A 2 -12.65 1.03 7.60
CA THR A 2 -12.58 0.80 6.14
C THR A 2 -11.17 0.41 5.69
N ALA A 3 -10.15 1.06 6.28
CA ALA A 3 -8.74 0.81 5.99
C ALA A 3 -8.32 -0.66 6.07
N GLN A 4 -8.82 -1.41 7.07
CA GLN A 4 -8.47 -2.82 7.25
C GLN A 4 -9.03 -3.74 6.16
N ARG A 5 -10.16 -3.40 5.50
CA ARG A 5 -10.65 -4.18 4.35
C ARG A 5 -9.79 -3.94 3.12
N GLU A 6 -9.43 -2.68 2.88
CA GLU A 6 -8.57 -2.31 1.75
C GLU A 6 -7.20 -3.01 1.82
N TRP A 7 -6.70 -3.31 3.01
CA TRP A 7 -5.44 -4.03 3.20
C TRP A 7 -5.47 -5.48 2.72
N TYR A 8 -6.65 -6.11 2.75
CA TYR A 8 -6.83 -7.47 2.22
C TYR A 8 -6.99 -7.48 0.70
N GLU A 9 -7.63 -6.47 0.14
CA GLU A 9 -7.99 -6.43 -1.27
C GLU A 9 -6.91 -5.79 -2.15
N LYS A 10 -6.16 -4.82 -1.60
CA LYS A 10 -5.15 -4.06 -2.36
C LYS A 10 -3.72 -4.45 -1.99
N ASP A 11 -2.92 -4.68 -3.02
CA ASP A 11 -1.48 -4.86 -2.91
C ASP A 11 -0.77 -3.50 -3.00
N TYR A 12 -0.46 -2.90 -1.85
CA TYR A 12 0.22 -1.60 -1.79
C TYR A 12 1.63 -1.64 -2.35
N TYR A 13 2.32 -2.78 -2.28
CA TYR A 13 3.62 -2.94 -2.92
C TYR A 13 3.46 -2.90 -4.43
N ALA A 14 2.44 -3.57 -4.98
CA ALA A 14 2.13 -3.51 -6.41
C ALA A 14 1.65 -2.12 -6.86
N VAL A 15 0.87 -1.39 -6.04
CA VAL A 15 0.44 -0.01 -6.32
C VAL A 15 1.65 0.92 -6.48
N LEU A 16 2.64 0.80 -5.59
CA LEU A 16 3.89 1.55 -5.70
C LEU A 16 4.83 0.95 -6.74
N GLY A 17 4.63 -0.30 -7.17
CA GLY A 17 5.52 -1.01 -8.09
C GLY A 17 6.87 -1.36 -7.45
N VAL A 18 6.87 -1.62 -6.14
CA VAL A 18 8.06 -2.00 -5.37
C VAL A 18 7.92 -3.45 -4.91
N ALA A 19 9.04 -4.07 -4.54
CA ALA A 19 9.03 -5.41 -3.97
C ALA A 19 8.53 -5.40 -2.51
N GLN A 20 8.04 -6.55 -2.02
CA GLN A 20 7.54 -6.69 -0.64
C GLN A 20 8.66 -6.52 0.40
N ASP A 21 9.91 -6.79 0.02
CA ASP A 21 11.12 -6.61 0.82
C ASP A 21 11.77 -5.23 0.60
N ALA A 22 11.14 -4.33 -0.16
CA ALA A 22 11.69 -3.00 -0.45
C ALA A 22 12.00 -2.23 0.84
N GLU A 23 13.14 -1.57 0.85
CA GLU A 23 13.54 -0.73 1.98
C GLU A 23 12.65 0.52 2.08
N PRO A 24 12.43 1.07 3.29
CA PRO A 24 11.66 2.31 3.48
C PRO A 24 12.14 3.46 2.58
N LYS A 25 13.47 3.55 2.38
CA LYS A 25 14.08 4.57 1.50
C LYS A 25 13.65 4.42 0.04
N GLU A 26 13.53 3.19 -0.44
CA GLU A 26 13.08 2.89 -1.79
C GLU A 26 11.60 3.21 -1.97
N ILE A 27 10.77 2.82 -1.00
CA ILE A 27 9.34 3.15 -0.95
C ILE A 27 9.15 4.67 -1.04
N THR A 28 9.84 5.45 -0.21
CA THR A 28 9.78 6.93 -0.27
C THR A 28 10.25 7.48 -1.61
N LYS A 29 11.32 6.92 -2.19
CA LYS A 29 11.85 7.37 -3.48
C LYS A 29 10.84 7.14 -4.62
N VAL A 30 10.23 5.97 -4.67
CA VAL A 30 9.25 5.61 -5.70
C VAL A 30 7.95 6.41 -5.50
N TYR A 31 7.47 6.52 -4.26
CA TYR A 31 6.33 7.39 -3.91
C TYR A 31 6.51 8.81 -4.45
N ARG A 32 7.65 9.46 -4.16
CA ARG A 32 7.93 10.83 -4.61
C ARG A 32 7.92 10.95 -6.14
N LYS A 33 8.41 9.93 -6.85
CA LYS A 33 8.40 9.90 -8.32
C LYS A 33 6.97 9.80 -8.84
N LEU A 34 6.18 8.88 -8.31
CA LEU A 34 4.79 8.65 -8.74
C LEU A 34 3.88 9.82 -8.37
N ALA A 35 4.01 10.36 -7.16
CA ALA A 35 3.25 11.51 -6.68
C ALA A 35 3.40 12.73 -7.60
N ARG A 36 4.62 12.99 -8.11
CA ARG A 36 4.88 14.07 -9.08
C ARG A 36 4.25 13.80 -10.45
N GLN A 37 4.19 12.54 -10.87
CA GLN A 37 3.60 12.15 -12.16
C GLN A 37 2.07 12.21 -12.14
N SER A 38 1.47 11.90 -11.00
CA SER A 38 0.03 11.91 -10.78
C SER A 38 -0.49 13.18 -10.12
N HIS A 39 0.37 14.19 -9.90
CA HIS A 39 -0.01 15.43 -9.21
C HIS A 39 -1.07 16.20 -10.02
N PRO A 40 -2.15 16.70 -9.40
CA PRO A 40 -3.19 17.46 -10.09
C PRO A 40 -2.65 18.72 -10.77
N ASP A 41 -1.62 19.38 -10.21
CA ASP A 41 -0.98 20.52 -10.89
C ASP A 41 -0.34 20.15 -12.23
N ALA A 42 0.18 18.93 -12.36
CA ALA A 42 0.78 18.44 -13.60
C ALA A 42 -0.28 17.84 -14.55
N ARG A 43 -1.41 17.40 -14.01
CA ARG A 43 -2.52 16.76 -14.73
C ARG A 43 -3.89 17.28 -14.26
N PRO A 44 -4.21 18.56 -14.53
CA PRO A 44 -5.46 19.14 -14.08
C PRO A 44 -6.65 18.48 -14.79
N GLY A 45 -7.64 18.03 -14.02
CA GLY A 45 -8.87 17.42 -14.54
C GLY A 45 -8.75 15.94 -14.95
N ASP A 46 -7.61 15.29 -14.71
CA ASP A 46 -7.44 13.86 -14.95
C ASP A 46 -7.90 13.04 -13.73
N ALA A 47 -9.15 12.57 -13.78
CA ALA A 47 -9.73 11.76 -12.71
C ALA A 47 -8.93 10.47 -12.44
N ALA A 48 -8.32 9.87 -13.47
CA ALA A 48 -7.51 8.68 -13.32
C ALA A 48 -6.19 8.98 -12.60
N ALA A 49 -5.59 10.15 -12.86
CA ALA A 49 -4.41 10.61 -12.11
C ALA A 49 -4.75 10.88 -10.64
N GLU A 50 -5.91 11.48 -10.36
CA GLU A 50 -6.38 11.74 -8.99
C GLU A 50 -6.62 10.43 -8.22
N GLU A 51 -7.30 9.46 -8.82
CA GLU A 51 -7.51 8.13 -8.22
C GLU A 51 -6.18 7.44 -7.94
N ARG A 52 -5.28 7.42 -8.94
CA ARG A 52 -3.96 6.82 -8.78
C ARG A 52 -3.14 7.50 -7.67
N PHE A 53 -3.22 8.84 -7.58
CA PHE A 53 -2.56 9.60 -6.52
C PHE A 53 -3.06 9.22 -5.12
N LYS A 54 -4.39 9.03 -4.97
CA LYS A 54 -4.99 8.55 -3.72
C LYS A 54 -4.45 7.17 -3.36
N GLU A 55 -4.44 6.23 -4.30
CA GLU A 55 -3.92 4.88 -4.05
C GLU A 55 -2.43 4.87 -3.66
N ILE A 56 -1.60 5.62 -4.38
CA ILE A 56 -0.16 5.77 -4.08
C ILE A 56 0.05 6.37 -2.69
N SER A 57 -0.77 7.37 -2.31
CA SER A 57 -0.68 8.02 -1.00
C SER A 57 -1.08 7.07 0.12
N THR A 58 -2.19 6.35 -0.03
CA THR A 58 -2.62 5.33 0.94
C THR A 58 -1.58 4.21 1.09
N ALA A 59 -1.04 3.72 -0.03
CA ALA A 59 0.01 2.70 -0.02
C ALA A 59 1.25 3.18 0.74
N TYR A 60 1.69 4.41 0.47
CA TYR A 60 2.83 5.02 1.16
C TYR A 60 2.57 5.22 2.67
N ASP A 61 1.39 5.70 3.06
CA ASP A 61 1.02 5.93 4.46
C ASP A 61 1.06 4.66 5.32
N VAL A 62 0.89 3.49 4.69
CA VAL A 62 0.96 2.17 5.34
C VAL A 62 2.38 1.61 5.29
N LEU A 63 3.01 1.63 4.12
CA LEU A 63 4.31 0.99 3.90
C LEU A 63 5.50 1.79 4.44
N SER A 64 5.35 3.12 4.60
CA SER A 64 6.40 3.98 5.16
C SER A 64 6.50 3.91 6.68
N ASP A 65 5.42 3.50 7.35
CA ASP A 65 5.38 3.31 8.79
C ASP A 65 5.65 1.84 9.12
N GLU A 66 6.73 1.56 9.84
CA GLU A 66 7.13 0.19 10.15
C GLU A 66 6.04 -0.57 10.92
N LYS A 67 5.31 0.09 11.82
CA LYS A 67 4.24 -0.54 12.59
C LYS A 67 3.06 -0.89 11.67
N LYS A 68 2.60 0.05 10.85
CA LYS A 68 1.48 -0.21 9.92
C LYS A 68 1.86 -1.22 8.85
N ARG A 69 3.10 -1.20 8.35
CA ARG A 69 3.61 -2.20 7.41
C ARG A 69 3.57 -3.59 8.01
N ARG A 70 4.03 -3.76 9.26
CA ARG A 70 3.92 -5.05 9.97
C ARG A 70 2.48 -5.52 10.12
N GLU A 71 1.57 -4.62 10.54
CA GLU A 71 0.14 -4.95 10.64
C GLU A 71 -0.45 -5.33 9.27
N TYR A 72 -0.11 -4.60 8.21
CA TYR A 72 -0.51 -4.89 6.82
C TYR A 72 -0.01 -6.25 6.34
N ASP A 73 1.28 -6.55 6.58
CA ASP A 73 1.90 -7.82 6.21
C ASP A 73 1.29 -8.98 7.00
N GLU A 74 0.99 -8.79 8.29
CA GLU A 74 0.31 -9.78 9.13
C GLU A 74 -1.11 -10.05 8.65
N VAL A 75 -1.88 -9.00 8.36
CA VAL A 75 -3.22 -9.06 7.78
C VAL A 75 -3.20 -9.81 6.46
N ARG A 76 -2.28 -9.50 5.55
CA ARG A 76 -2.15 -10.21 4.25
C ARG A 76 -1.70 -11.65 4.40
N ARG A 77 -0.83 -11.95 5.37
CA ARG A 77 -0.40 -13.32 5.67
C ARG A 77 -1.55 -14.15 6.26
N LEU A 78 -2.38 -13.55 7.11
CA LEU A 78 -3.52 -14.22 7.72
C LEU A 78 -4.64 -14.45 6.70
N GLY A 79 -4.89 -13.50 5.79
CA GLY A 79 -5.84 -13.65 4.69
C GLY A 79 -7.28 -14.05 5.11
N PRO A 80 -8.24 -14.07 4.17
CA PRO A 80 -9.59 -14.56 4.44
C PRO A 80 -9.67 -16.08 4.76
N MET A 81 -8.55 -16.79 4.70
CA MET A 81 -8.42 -18.23 5.00
C MET A 81 -7.70 -18.51 6.34
N GLY A 82 -7.29 -17.50 7.10
CA GLY A 82 -6.59 -17.65 8.40
C GLY A 82 -7.50 -17.93 9.60
N GLY A 83 -8.78 -18.18 9.36
CA GLY A 83 -9.74 -18.64 10.38
C GLY A 83 -9.66 -20.14 10.69
N GLY A 84 -8.69 -20.87 10.13
CA GLY A 84 -8.52 -22.29 10.38
C GLY A 84 -7.06 -22.72 10.39
N LEU A 85 -6.65 -23.36 11.49
CA LEU A 85 -5.52 -24.29 11.63
C LEU A 85 -4.14 -23.69 11.96
N GLY A 86 -3.85 -23.73 13.26
CA GLY A 86 -2.52 -23.66 13.87
C GLY A 86 -2.70 -23.67 15.39
N GLY A 87 -3.24 -24.72 16.02
CA GLY A 87 -2.69 -26.07 15.95
C GLY A 87 -1.52 -26.16 16.94
N ASN A 88 -1.85 -26.42 18.22
CA ASN A 88 -0.95 -26.80 19.31
C ASN A 88 0.18 -27.72 18.81
N HIS A 89 1.45 -27.39 19.10
CA HIS A 89 2.55 -28.27 19.55
C HIS A 89 3.81 -27.43 19.83
#